data_AF-A0A9E3M896-F1
#
_entry.id   AF-A0A9E3M896-F1
#
_cell.length_a   1.000
_cell.length_b   1.000
_cell.length_c   1.000
_cell.angle_alpha   90.00
_cell.angle_beta   90.00
_cell.angle_gamma   90.00
#
_symmetry.space_group_name_H-M   'P 1'
#
loop_
_entity.id
_entity.type
_entity.pdbx_description
1 polymer ?
#
loop_
_entity_poly.entity_id
_entity_poly.type
_entity_poly.pdbx_seq_one_letter_code
_entity_poly.pdbx_strand_id
1 'polypeptide(L)'
;MIWDSVCLWQGVGRTPCQPIRQRRRLAIKITISIPVFIERLLIFALLFYRRLRYGYPFRRIHLTQGKYAIVDPEDYHRLSKHKWHLVRSPRSDYAARCITIGKGRQKHIAMHRVIMNAWDGQFIDHINHNGLDNRKANLRLASMAQNSWNKRKQRGKHSSKYKGVSWFARAKKWQARIQANGTKIFLGNFTKEIDAAKAYDRAAIKYHRDFAYLNLPP
;
A
#
# COMPACT_ATOMS: atom_id res chain seq x y z
N MET A 1 9.94 35.55 -45.18
CA MET A 1 8.72 36.03 -45.84
C MET A 1 8.01 36.92 -44.84
N ILE A 2 8.51 38.15 -44.69
CA ILE A 2 8.11 39.37 -45.45
C ILE A 2 6.71 39.77 -45.02
N TRP A 3 6.62 40.85 -44.25
CA TRP A 3 5.55 41.83 -44.41
C TRP A 3 6.17 43.22 -44.29
N ASP A 4 6.04 43.93 -45.39
CA ASP A 4 6.60 45.23 -45.68
C ASP A 4 5.89 46.35 -44.92
N SER A 5 6.72 47.30 -44.48
CA SER A 5 6.54 48.75 -44.47
C SER A 5 5.31 49.31 -45.20
N VAL A 6 4.56 50.21 -44.53
CA VAL A 6 4.05 51.44 -45.16
C VAL A 6 4.10 52.60 -44.16
N CYS A 7 5.01 53.53 -44.42
CA CYS A 7 4.98 54.92 -43.93
C CYS A 7 4.11 55.77 -44.86
N LEU A 8 3.45 56.82 -44.33
CA LEU A 8 3.14 58.16 -44.91
C LEU A 8 2.49 58.95 -43.73
N TRP A 9 2.73 60.22 -43.41
CA TRP A 9 3.40 61.33 -44.08
C TRP A 9 3.62 62.52 -43.10
N GLN A 10 4.38 63.51 -43.56
CA GLN A 10 4.51 64.93 -43.12
C GLN A 10 5.54 65.29 -42.04
N GLY A 11 6.62 65.95 -42.49
CA GLY A 11 6.75 67.38 -42.21
C GLY A 11 7.86 67.82 -41.24
N VAL A 12 8.81 68.59 -41.81
CA VAL A 12 9.55 69.71 -41.19
C VAL A 12 10.77 69.40 -40.30
N GLY A 13 11.93 69.94 -40.71
CA GLY A 13 12.93 70.50 -39.80
C GLY A 13 13.96 69.55 -39.19
N ARG A 14 15.18 69.57 -39.73
CA ARG A 14 16.36 68.92 -39.11
C ARG A 14 16.71 69.61 -37.79
N THR A 15 16.55 68.91 -36.67
CA THR A 15 17.40 69.09 -35.48
C THR A 15 18.12 67.77 -35.22
N PRO A 16 19.45 67.75 -34.98
CA PRO A 16 20.13 66.51 -34.68
C PRO A 16 19.82 66.12 -33.23
N CYS A 17 18.87 65.20 -33.04
CA CYS A 17 18.70 64.53 -31.75
C CYS A 17 19.97 63.73 -31.43
N GLN A 18 20.66 64.14 -30.37
CA GLN A 18 21.77 63.41 -29.76
C GLN A 18 21.37 61.95 -29.52
N PRO A 19 22.23 60.96 -29.81
CA PRO A 19 21.88 59.56 -29.61
C PRO A 19 21.69 59.28 -28.12
N ILE A 20 20.48 58.87 -27.74
CA ILE A 20 20.19 58.32 -26.42
C ILE A 20 21.11 57.12 -26.22
N ARG A 21 22.09 57.22 -25.32
CA ARG A 21 22.96 56.11 -24.92
C ARG A 21 22.09 54.95 -24.45
N GLN A 22 21.91 53.94 -25.31
CA GLN A 22 21.34 52.66 -24.91
C GLN A 22 22.25 52.08 -23.82
N ARG A 23 21.80 52.13 -22.56
CA ARG A 23 22.44 51.40 -21.47
C ARG A 23 22.30 49.91 -21.79
N ARG A 24 23.36 49.31 -22.33
CA ARG A 24 23.47 47.86 -22.49
C ARG A 24 23.32 47.21 -21.11
N ARG A 25 22.13 46.71 -20.78
CA ARG A 25 21.96 45.81 -19.63
C ARG A 25 22.66 44.50 -20.00
N LEU A 26 23.88 44.31 -19.52
CA LEU A 26 24.57 43.04 -19.57
C LEU A 26 23.76 42.05 -18.72
N ALA A 27 22.99 41.19 -19.37
CA ALA A 27 22.33 40.08 -18.72
C ALA A 27 23.38 39.03 -18.39
N ILE A 28 23.92 39.09 -17.17
CA ILE A 28 24.85 38.09 -16.66
C ILE A 28 24.04 36.82 -16.40
N LYS A 29 24.20 35.80 -17.25
CA LYS A 29 23.65 34.46 -17.01
C LYS A 29 24.51 33.77 -15.96
N ILE A 30 24.15 33.93 -14.69
CA ILE A 30 24.77 33.20 -13.59
C ILE A 30 24.24 31.75 -13.64
N THR A 31 25.12 30.79 -13.92
CA THR A 31 24.79 29.37 -13.91
C THR A 31 25.32 28.79 -12.60
N ILE A 32 24.45 28.68 -11.59
CA ILE A 32 24.82 28.11 -10.30
C ILE A 32 24.62 26.60 -10.40
N SER A 33 25.72 25.84 -10.40
CA SER A 33 25.69 24.38 -10.36
C SER A 33 25.35 23.92 -8.95
N ILE A 34 24.18 23.34 -8.76
CA ILE A 34 23.77 22.77 -7.48
C ILE A 34 24.50 21.44 -7.31
N PRO A 35 25.28 21.25 -6.23
CA PRO A 35 25.90 19.96 -5.94
C PRO A 35 24.83 18.88 -5.81
N VAL A 36 25.06 17.72 -6.45
CA VAL A 36 24.12 16.59 -6.49
C VAL A 36 23.65 16.15 -5.08
N PHE A 37 24.46 16.37 -4.04
CA PHE A 37 24.07 16.05 -2.67
C PHE A 37 22.96 16.97 -2.13
N ILE A 38 22.96 18.26 -2.48
CA ILE A 38 21.92 19.22 -2.06
C ILE A 38 20.60 18.87 -2.73
N GLU A 39 20.65 18.50 -4.01
CA GLU A 39 19.47 18.04 -4.74
C GLU A 39 18.88 16.78 -4.11
N ARG A 40 19.72 15.79 -3.76
CA ARG A 40 19.28 14.59 -3.04
C ARG A 40 18.68 14.91 -1.68
N LEU A 41 19.24 15.86 -0.94
CA LEU A 41 18.74 16.28 0.37
C LEU A 41 17.36 16.94 0.25
N LEU A 42 17.19 17.87 -0.69
CA LEU A 42 15.92 18.54 -0.96
C LEU A 42 14.85 17.56 -1.44
N ILE A 43 15.20 16.65 -2.35
CA ILE A 43 14.31 15.56 -2.80
C ILE A 43 13.90 14.69 -1.61
N PHE A 44 14.86 14.29 -0.77
CA PHE A 44 14.56 13.48 0.41
C PHE A 44 13.62 14.21 1.38
N ALA A 45 13.88 15.49 1.68
CA ALA A 45 13.04 16.29 2.56
C ALA A 45 11.62 16.46 1.99
N LEU A 46 11.49 16.71 0.68
CA LEU A 46 10.20 16.82 0.00
C LEU A 46 9.43 15.49 -0.01
N LEU A 47 10.11 14.38 -0.31
CA LEU A 47 9.52 13.04 -0.29
C LEU A 47 9.14 12.63 1.14
N PHE A 48 9.94 12.99 2.13
CA PHE A 48 9.64 12.76 3.55
C PHE A 48 8.43 13.58 4.00
N TYR A 49 8.37 14.87 3.64
CA TYR A 49 7.21 15.71 3.88
C TYR A 49 5.95 15.17 3.21
N ARG A 50 6.03 14.78 1.93
CA ARG A 50 4.90 14.16 1.22
C ARG A 50 4.50 12.83 1.85
N ARG A 51 5.45 12.03 2.32
CA ARG A 51 5.19 10.79 3.06
C ARG A 51 4.43 11.06 4.35
N LEU A 52 4.81 12.09 5.11
CA LEU A 52 4.11 12.48 6.33
C LEU A 52 2.70 13.05 6.04
N ARG A 53 2.56 13.88 5.00
CA ARG A 53 1.31 14.60 4.71
C ARG A 53 0.31 13.83 3.87
N TYR A 54 0.76 13.01 2.93
CA TYR A 54 -0.08 12.32 1.94
C TYR A 54 0.09 10.79 1.95
N GLY A 55 0.99 10.25 2.77
CA GLY A 55 1.29 8.83 2.83
C GLY A 55 2.18 8.34 1.68
N TYR A 56 2.25 7.02 1.49
CA TYR A 56 3.06 6.41 0.45
C TYR A 56 2.44 6.63 -0.94
N PRO A 57 3.23 7.06 -1.94
CA PRO A 57 2.78 7.02 -3.32
C PRO A 57 2.52 5.56 -3.69
N PHE A 58 1.38 5.28 -4.31
CA PHE A 58 1.05 3.96 -4.82
C PHE A 58 0.53 4.07 -6.25
N ARG A 59 0.66 2.98 -7.00
CA ARG A 59 0.09 2.86 -8.35
C ARG A 59 -1.03 1.81 -8.33
N ARG A 60 -1.99 1.98 -9.23
CA ARG A 60 -3.10 1.05 -9.42
C ARG A 60 -2.86 0.22 -10.67
N ILE A 61 -3.02 -1.10 -10.54
CA ILE A 61 -3.04 -2.03 -11.67
C ILE A 61 -4.47 -2.53 -11.79
N HIS A 62 -5.11 -2.28 -12.93
CA HIS A 62 -6.46 -2.75 -13.20
C HIS A 62 -6.49 -4.27 -13.31
N LEU A 63 -7.48 -4.87 -12.67
CA LEU A 63 -7.76 -6.30 -12.70
C LEU A 63 -9.03 -6.54 -13.53
N THR A 64 -9.28 -7.81 -13.82
CA THR A 64 -10.59 -8.23 -14.34
C THR A 64 -11.72 -7.81 -13.39
N GLN A 65 -12.90 -7.53 -13.94
CA GLN A 65 -14.12 -7.18 -13.19
C GLN A 65 -14.07 -5.81 -12.47
N GLY A 66 -13.37 -4.84 -13.05
CA GLY A 66 -13.42 -3.43 -12.62
C GLY A 66 -12.71 -3.13 -11.29
N LYS A 67 -12.01 -4.10 -10.70
CA LYS A 67 -11.19 -3.89 -9.50
C LYS A 67 -9.77 -3.46 -9.86
N TYR A 68 -9.03 -3.01 -8.86
CA TYR A 68 -7.61 -2.69 -9.01
C TYR A 68 -6.82 -3.24 -7.81
N ALA A 69 -5.58 -3.65 -8.09
CA ALA A 69 -4.57 -3.87 -7.06
C ALA A 69 -3.76 -2.59 -6.85
N ILE A 70 -3.38 -2.30 -5.61
CA ILE A 70 -2.43 -1.23 -5.30
C ILE A 70 -1.05 -1.81 -5.06
N VAL A 71 -0.03 -1.17 -5.63
CA VAL A 71 1.38 -1.60 -5.61
C VAL A 71 2.29 -0.40 -5.40
N ASP A 72 3.53 -0.66 -4.99
CA ASP A 72 4.55 0.38 -4.93
C ASP A 72 4.92 0.87 -6.35
N PRO A 73 5.29 2.16 -6.51
CA PRO A 73 5.65 2.72 -7.81
C PRO A 73 6.83 2.00 -8.48
N GLU A 74 7.77 1.50 -7.68
CA GLU A 74 8.95 0.73 -8.13
C GLU A 74 8.56 -0.57 -8.83
N ASP A 75 7.56 -1.27 -8.32
CA ASP A 75 7.12 -2.55 -8.87
C ASP A 75 6.14 -2.40 -10.04
N TYR A 76 5.53 -1.22 -10.19
CA TYR A 76 4.49 -0.97 -11.18
C TYR A 76 4.93 -1.36 -12.60
N HIS A 77 6.07 -0.87 -13.07
CA HIS A 77 6.54 -1.11 -14.45
C HIS A 77 6.80 -2.60 -14.73
N ARG A 78 7.27 -3.36 -13.74
CA ARG A 78 7.50 -4.81 -13.87
C ARG A 78 6.18 -5.58 -13.88
N LEU A 79 5.26 -5.23 -12.99
CA LEU A 79 3.99 -5.93 -12.82
C LEU A 79 2.98 -5.60 -13.94
N SER A 80 3.00 -4.39 -14.48
CA SER A 80 2.07 -3.94 -15.54
C SER A 80 2.25 -4.68 -16.87
N LYS A 81 3.38 -5.34 -17.08
CA LYS A 81 3.66 -6.18 -18.26
C LYS A 81 2.78 -7.43 -18.31
N HIS A 82 2.15 -7.79 -17.21
CA HIS A 82 1.38 -9.03 -17.08
C HIS A 82 -0.11 -8.73 -16.93
N LYS A 83 -0.93 -9.64 -17.47
CA LYS A 83 -2.39 -9.62 -17.25
C LYS A 83 -2.69 -10.23 -15.88
N TRP A 84 -3.32 -9.43 -15.02
CA TRP A 84 -3.74 -9.84 -13.69
C TRP A 84 -5.26 -9.97 -13.63
N HIS A 85 -5.73 -10.99 -12.92
CA HIS A 85 -7.14 -11.25 -12.70
C HIS A 85 -7.47 -11.34 -11.21
N LEU A 86 -8.73 -11.09 -10.90
CA LEU A 86 -9.27 -11.20 -9.56
C LEU A 86 -9.49 -12.67 -9.20
N VAL A 87 -8.93 -13.12 -8.07
CA VAL A 87 -9.24 -14.40 -7.43
C VAL A 87 -10.01 -14.12 -6.16
N ARG A 88 -11.29 -14.52 -6.14
CA ARG A 88 -12.13 -14.41 -4.95
C ARG A 88 -11.80 -15.51 -3.95
N SER A 89 -11.66 -15.14 -2.69
CA SER A 89 -11.61 -16.07 -1.56
C SER A 89 -12.67 -15.65 -0.55
N PRO A 90 -13.23 -16.57 0.27
CA PRO A 90 -14.22 -16.21 1.29
C PRO A 90 -13.76 -15.11 2.27
N ARG A 91 -12.45 -14.88 2.37
CA ARG A 91 -11.86 -13.95 3.36
C ARG A 91 -11.27 -12.68 2.76
N SER A 92 -10.75 -12.71 1.55
CA SER A 92 -10.14 -11.56 0.88
C SER A 92 -9.99 -11.85 -0.60
N ASP A 93 -10.11 -10.81 -1.43
CA ASP A 93 -9.83 -10.95 -2.85
C ASP A 93 -8.34 -10.75 -3.11
N TYR A 94 -7.80 -11.53 -4.03
CA TYR A 94 -6.39 -11.48 -4.39
C TYR A 94 -6.23 -11.17 -5.87
N ALA A 95 -5.13 -10.48 -6.21
CA ALA A 95 -4.67 -10.39 -7.58
C ALA A 95 -3.77 -11.58 -7.89
N ALA A 96 -4.08 -12.32 -8.96
CA ALA A 96 -3.25 -13.41 -9.44
C ALA A 96 -3.09 -13.35 -10.95
N ARG A 97 -2.10 -14.07 -11.48
CA ARG A 97 -1.90 -14.29 -12.91
C ARG A 97 -1.76 -15.79 -13.18
N CYS A 98 -2.14 -16.21 -14.38
CA CYS A 98 -1.85 -17.56 -14.86
C CYS A 98 -0.48 -17.58 -15.52
N ILE A 99 0.32 -18.60 -15.22
CA ILE A 99 1.53 -18.94 -15.96
C ILE A 99 1.42 -20.38 -16.47
N THR A 100 2.02 -20.64 -17.62
CA THR A 100 2.16 -22.01 -18.14
C THR A 100 3.46 -22.59 -17.60
N ILE A 101 3.37 -23.78 -17.02
CA ILE A 101 4.47 -24.63 -16.56
C ILE A 101 4.70 -25.71 -17.62
N GLY A 102 5.91 -26.27 -17.65
CA GLY A 102 6.27 -27.38 -18.54
C GLY A 102 5.19 -28.47 -18.61
N LYS A 103 5.05 -29.08 -19.80
CA LYS A 103 3.97 -30.01 -20.17
C LYS A 103 2.57 -29.38 -20.28
N GLY A 104 2.48 -28.07 -20.55
CA GLY A 104 1.21 -27.39 -20.85
C GLY A 104 0.30 -27.14 -19.65
N ARG A 105 0.72 -27.46 -18.42
CA ARG A 105 -0.05 -27.20 -17.20
C ARG A 105 -0.07 -25.71 -16.88
N GLN A 106 -1.20 -25.19 -16.40
CA GLN A 106 -1.29 -23.82 -15.89
C GLN A 106 -1.16 -23.77 -14.36
N LYS A 107 -0.50 -22.75 -13.82
CA LYS A 107 -0.42 -22.44 -12.38
C LYS A 107 -0.83 -20.98 -12.17
N HIS A 108 -1.65 -20.76 -11.14
CA HIS A 108 -1.92 -19.41 -10.67
C HIS A 108 -0.83 -18.95 -9.71
N ILE A 109 -0.29 -17.75 -9.94
CA ILE A 109 0.66 -17.09 -9.04
C ILE A 109 0.05 -15.79 -8.57
N ALA A 110 -0.05 -15.62 -7.25
CA ALA A 110 -0.54 -14.39 -6.62
C ALA A 110 0.49 -13.25 -6.70
N MET A 111 0.01 -12.02 -6.83
CA MET A 111 0.85 -10.82 -7.01
C MET A 111 1.81 -10.59 -5.85
N HIS A 112 1.34 -10.68 -4.61
CA HIS A 112 2.18 -10.54 -3.42
C HIS A 112 3.37 -11.51 -3.40
N ARG A 113 3.23 -12.72 -3.96
CA ARG A 113 4.34 -13.70 -4.05
C ARG A 113 5.41 -13.27 -5.04
N VAL A 114 5.00 -12.65 -6.15
CA VAL A 114 5.90 -12.11 -7.18
C VAL A 114 6.64 -10.87 -6.71
N ILE A 115 6.04 -10.09 -5.81
CA ILE A 115 6.68 -8.90 -5.22
C ILE A 115 7.74 -9.30 -4.20
N MET A 116 7.40 -10.23 -3.32
CA MET A 116 8.29 -10.70 -2.25
C MET A 116 9.29 -11.78 -2.71
N ASN A 117 9.26 -12.19 -3.98
CA ASN A 117 10.06 -13.29 -4.54
C ASN A 117 10.00 -14.58 -3.69
N ALA A 118 8.80 -14.95 -3.23
CA ALA A 118 8.65 -16.11 -2.35
C ALA A 118 8.77 -17.45 -3.10
N TRP A 119 9.64 -18.31 -2.57
CA TRP A 119 9.68 -19.75 -2.87
C TRP A 119 8.39 -20.50 -2.50
N ASP A 120 8.20 -21.66 -3.13
CA ASP A 120 7.06 -22.53 -2.85
C ASP A 120 7.10 -23.01 -1.38
N GLY A 121 5.95 -22.93 -0.70
CA GLY A 121 5.83 -23.26 0.74
C GLY A 121 5.95 -22.07 1.70
N GLN A 122 6.49 -20.92 1.28
CA GLN A 122 6.50 -19.71 2.11
C GLN A 122 5.18 -18.98 2.08
N PHE A 123 4.72 -18.52 3.25
CA PHE A 123 3.52 -17.73 3.39
C PHE A 123 3.89 -16.25 3.49
N ILE A 124 3.13 -15.44 2.76
CA ILE A 124 3.18 -13.99 2.83
C ILE A 124 1.81 -13.55 3.34
N ASP A 125 1.83 -12.78 4.41
CA ASP A 125 0.65 -12.24 5.06
C ASP A 125 0.46 -10.77 4.68
N HIS A 126 -0.80 -10.38 4.50
CA HIS A 126 -1.22 -9.00 4.30
C HIS A 126 -1.58 -8.41 5.66
N ILE A 127 -0.80 -7.44 6.14
CA ILE A 127 -0.94 -6.86 7.48
C ILE A 127 -2.36 -6.31 7.67
N ASN A 128 -2.91 -5.60 6.68
CA ASN A 128 -4.26 -5.04 6.72
C ASN A 128 -5.39 -5.97 6.25
N HIS A 129 -5.09 -7.24 5.94
CA HIS A 129 -6.03 -8.24 5.42
C HIS A 129 -6.70 -7.93 4.06
N ASN A 130 -6.22 -6.92 3.35
CA ASN A 130 -6.65 -6.60 2.00
C ASN A 130 -5.70 -7.25 0.98
N GLY A 131 -6.12 -8.34 0.35
CA GLY A 131 -5.30 -9.08 -0.63
C GLY A 131 -5.06 -8.33 -1.95
N LEU A 132 -5.75 -7.20 -2.17
CA LEU A 132 -5.51 -6.29 -3.29
C LEU A 132 -4.47 -5.21 -2.96
N ASP A 133 -4.11 -5.04 -1.68
CA ASP A 133 -3.05 -4.15 -1.24
C ASP A 133 -1.71 -4.87 -1.21
N ASN A 134 -1.01 -4.84 -2.34
CA ASN A 134 0.23 -5.56 -2.56
C ASN A 134 1.47 -4.66 -2.39
N ARG A 135 1.35 -3.52 -1.68
CA ARG A 135 2.50 -2.69 -1.30
C ARG A 135 3.40 -3.45 -0.32
N LYS A 136 4.71 -3.37 -0.47
CA LYS A 136 5.72 -4.01 0.39
C LYS A 136 5.51 -3.68 1.87
N ALA A 137 5.14 -2.43 2.18
CA ALA A 137 4.84 -2.01 3.55
C ALA A 137 3.64 -2.74 4.19
N ASN A 138 2.76 -3.35 3.37
CA ASN A 138 1.63 -4.15 3.83
C ASN A 138 1.88 -5.66 3.75
N LEU A 139 3.02 -6.09 3.22
CA LEU A 139 3.37 -7.51 3.07
C LEU A 139 4.43 -7.90 4.08
N ARG A 140 4.31 -9.11 4.64
CA ARG A 140 5.33 -9.67 5.53
C ARG A 140 5.43 -11.18 5.37
N LEU A 141 6.61 -11.71 5.66
CA LEU A 141 6.81 -13.16 5.76
C LEU A 141 6.12 -13.68 7.02
N ALA A 142 5.43 -14.81 6.88
CA ALA A 142 4.71 -15.43 7.98
C ALA A 142 4.88 -16.95 7.93
N SER A 143 4.83 -17.59 9.09
CA SER A 143 4.53 -19.03 9.19
C SER A 143 3.03 -19.28 8.98
N MET A 144 2.65 -20.54 8.75
CA MET A 144 1.23 -20.93 8.70
C MET A 144 0.48 -20.53 9.98
N ALA A 145 1.12 -20.66 11.15
CA ALA A 145 0.54 -20.30 12.43
C ALA A 145 0.35 -18.78 12.54
N GLN A 146 1.38 -18.00 12.23
CA GLN A 146 1.35 -16.53 12.25
C GLN A 146 0.30 -15.96 11.29
N ASN A 147 0.24 -16.47 10.07
CA ASN A 147 -0.80 -16.09 9.11
C ASN A 147 -2.20 -16.45 9.67
N SER A 148 -2.33 -17.53 10.45
CA SER A 148 -3.58 -17.88 11.14
C SER A 148 -3.93 -16.94 12.30
N TRP A 149 -2.93 -16.46 13.03
CA TRP A 149 -3.10 -15.47 14.09
C TRP A 149 -3.60 -14.14 13.55
N ASN A 150 -3.20 -13.76 12.33
CA ASN A 150 -3.68 -12.55 11.66
C ASN A 150 -5.06 -12.72 11.00
N LYS A 151 -5.73 -13.88 11.11
CA LYS A 151 -7.03 -14.08 10.46
C LYS A 151 -8.18 -13.37 11.18
N ARG A 152 -9.06 -12.77 10.41
CA ARG A 152 -10.38 -12.30 10.87
C ARG A 152 -11.28 -13.47 11.26
N LYS A 153 -12.26 -13.20 12.13
CA LYS A 153 -13.39 -14.13 12.38
C LYS A 153 -14.11 -14.41 11.06
N GLN A 154 -14.45 -15.67 10.82
CA GLN A 154 -15.23 -16.06 9.64
C GLN A 154 -16.65 -15.52 9.77
N ARG A 155 -17.22 -15.09 8.64
CA ARG A 155 -18.65 -14.71 8.57
C ARG A 155 -19.49 -15.98 8.53
N GLY A 156 -20.62 -16.00 9.24
CA GLY A 156 -21.53 -17.14 9.26
C GLY A 156 -22.25 -17.30 10.60
N LYS A 157 -22.96 -18.42 10.75
CA LYS A 157 -23.67 -18.78 11.99
C LYS A 157 -22.65 -19.22 13.05
N HIS A 158 -22.19 -18.28 13.86
CA HIS A 158 -21.35 -18.54 15.02
C HIS A 158 -22.05 -18.05 16.28
N SER A 159 -21.75 -18.68 17.42
CA SER A 159 -22.30 -18.25 18.70
C SER A 159 -21.79 -16.87 19.15
N SER A 160 -20.65 -16.41 18.62
CA SER A 160 -20.04 -15.13 18.96
C SER A 160 -19.58 -14.37 17.72
N LYS A 161 -19.70 -13.04 17.77
CA LYS A 161 -19.12 -12.11 16.77
C LYS A 161 -17.60 -12.00 16.87
N TYR A 162 -17.01 -12.33 18.01
CA TYR A 162 -15.60 -12.13 18.26
C TYR A 162 -14.75 -13.38 17.99
N LYS A 163 -13.49 -13.16 17.60
CA LYS A 163 -12.47 -14.18 17.42
C LYS A 163 -12.05 -14.75 18.76
N GLY A 164 -11.93 -16.07 18.83
CA GLY A 164 -11.54 -16.79 20.05
C GLY A 164 -12.60 -16.84 21.14
N VAL A 165 -13.80 -16.29 20.88
CA VAL A 165 -14.93 -16.30 21.81
C VAL A 165 -16.01 -17.25 21.31
N SER A 166 -16.64 -17.98 22.24
CA SER A 166 -17.76 -18.87 21.98
C SER A 166 -18.69 -18.97 23.20
N TRP A 167 -19.99 -19.15 22.97
CA TRP A 167 -20.95 -19.44 24.04
C TRP A 167 -20.71 -20.84 24.61
N PHE A 168 -20.53 -20.95 25.92
CA PHE A 168 -20.39 -22.22 26.63
C PHE A 168 -21.67 -22.53 27.40
N ALA A 169 -22.56 -23.32 26.77
CA ALA A 169 -23.91 -23.57 27.24
C ALA A 169 -23.97 -24.17 28.65
N ARG A 170 -23.08 -25.11 28.99
CA ARG A 170 -23.06 -25.78 30.31
C ARG A 170 -22.85 -24.80 31.46
N ALA A 171 -22.01 -23.78 31.29
CA ALA A 171 -21.76 -22.76 32.31
C ALA A 171 -22.61 -21.50 32.11
N LYS A 172 -23.43 -21.44 31.04
CA LYS A 172 -24.17 -20.24 30.61
C LYS A 172 -23.28 -18.99 30.59
N LYS A 173 -22.05 -19.12 30.08
CA LYS A 173 -21.03 -18.06 30.04
C LYS A 173 -20.35 -17.98 28.69
N TRP A 174 -19.78 -16.82 28.39
CA TRP A 174 -18.91 -16.59 27.24
C TRP A 174 -17.49 -17.07 27.55
N GLN A 175 -17.00 -18.00 26.76
CA GLN A 175 -15.67 -18.58 26.93
C GLN A 175 -14.69 -17.96 25.94
N ALA A 176 -13.52 -17.55 26.42
CA ALA A 176 -12.41 -17.11 25.60
C ALA A 176 -11.28 -18.14 25.58
N ARG A 177 -10.76 -18.44 24.38
CA ARG A 177 -9.60 -19.30 24.17
C ARG A 177 -8.69 -18.75 23.08
N ILE A 178 -7.40 -18.99 23.20
CA ILE A 178 -6.40 -18.62 22.19
C ILE A 178 -5.53 -19.83 21.85
N GLN A 179 -5.07 -19.92 20.60
CA GLN A 179 -4.07 -20.91 20.22
C GLN A 179 -2.70 -20.25 20.19
N ALA A 180 -1.76 -20.75 20.97
CA ALA A 180 -0.37 -20.28 21.01
C ALA A 180 0.55 -21.48 21.29
N ASN A 181 1.75 -21.48 20.72
CA ASN A 181 2.74 -22.55 20.91
C ASN A 181 2.18 -23.97 20.68
N GLY A 182 1.32 -24.13 19.66
CA GLY A 182 0.69 -25.42 19.33
C GLY A 182 -0.47 -25.84 20.24
N THR A 183 -0.72 -25.16 21.36
CA THR A 183 -1.75 -25.54 22.35
C THR A 183 -2.89 -24.52 22.43
N LYS A 184 -4.05 -24.97 22.92
CA LYS A 184 -5.21 -24.10 23.18
C LYS A 184 -5.18 -23.66 24.65
N ILE A 185 -4.99 -22.36 24.87
CA ILE A 185 -4.97 -21.75 26.20
C ILE A 185 -6.37 -21.23 26.53
N PHE A 186 -6.88 -21.62 27.71
CA PHE A 186 -8.13 -21.10 28.25
C PHE A 186 -7.88 -19.75 28.94
N LEU A 187 -8.65 -18.73 28.55
CA LEU A 187 -8.48 -17.37 29.05
C LEU A 187 -9.51 -17.00 30.12
N GLY A 188 -10.59 -17.79 30.26
CA GLY A 188 -11.64 -17.55 31.24
C GLY A 188 -13.05 -17.72 30.68
N ASN A 189 -14.01 -17.69 31.60
CA ASN A 189 -15.44 -17.64 31.32
C ASN A 189 -15.99 -16.30 31.86
N PHE A 190 -16.78 -15.61 31.04
CA PHE A 190 -17.26 -14.26 31.28
C PHE A 190 -18.78 -14.21 31.16
N THR A 191 -19.40 -13.27 31.87
CA THR A 191 -20.86 -13.05 31.78
C THR A 191 -21.23 -12.28 30.51
N LYS A 192 -20.38 -11.34 30.08
CA LYS A 192 -20.57 -10.56 28.85
C LYS A 192 -19.62 -11.03 27.75
N GLU A 193 -20.12 -11.04 26.52
CA GLU A 193 -19.35 -11.44 25.33
C GLU A 193 -18.15 -10.50 25.10
N ILE A 194 -18.35 -9.21 25.34
CA ILE A 194 -17.33 -8.17 25.17
C ILE A 194 -16.13 -8.37 26.12
N ASP A 195 -16.36 -8.83 27.34
CA ASP A 195 -15.30 -9.03 28.32
C ASP A 195 -14.42 -10.23 27.93
N ALA A 196 -15.03 -11.27 27.37
CA ALA A 196 -14.32 -12.38 26.75
C ALA A 196 -13.46 -11.92 25.55
N ALA A 197 -13.97 -10.99 24.74
CA ALA A 197 -13.22 -10.40 23.62
C ALA A 197 -12.02 -9.57 24.10
N LYS A 198 -12.19 -8.73 25.14
CA LYS A 198 -11.08 -7.99 25.78
C LYS A 198 -10.01 -8.93 26.35
N ALA A 199 -10.42 -10.05 26.95
CA ALA A 199 -9.48 -11.07 27.42
C ALA A 199 -8.71 -11.71 26.25
N TYR A 200 -9.38 -12.01 25.14
CA TYR A 200 -8.73 -12.49 23.93
C TYR A 200 -7.74 -11.48 23.36
N ASP A 201 -8.11 -10.20 23.24
CA ASP A 201 -7.25 -9.17 22.65
C ASP A 201 -5.96 -8.96 23.47
N ARG A 202 -6.07 -8.93 24.82
CA ARG A 202 -4.90 -8.92 25.70
C ARG A 202 -3.99 -10.13 25.48
N ALA A 203 -4.58 -11.31 25.32
CA ALA A 203 -3.82 -12.52 25.04
C ALA A 203 -3.19 -12.49 23.63
N ALA A 204 -3.90 -11.97 22.63
CA ALA A 204 -3.40 -11.85 21.27
C ALA A 204 -2.16 -10.93 21.21
N ILE A 205 -2.20 -9.78 21.89
CA ILE A 205 -1.04 -8.88 22.03
C ILE A 205 0.14 -9.63 22.66
N LYS A 206 -0.11 -10.38 23.75
CA LYS A 206 0.93 -11.12 24.48
C LYS A 206 1.56 -12.25 23.66
N TYR A 207 0.73 -13.07 22.99
CA TYR A 207 1.18 -14.32 22.36
C TYR A 207 1.45 -14.17 20.85
N HIS A 208 0.67 -13.37 20.14
CA HIS A 208 0.76 -13.23 18.67
C HIS A 208 1.53 -11.98 18.24
N ARG A 209 1.69 -10.99 19.13
CA ARG A 209 2.47 -9.76 18.91
C ARG A 209 2.06 -9.06 17.61
N ASP A 210 2.98 -8.87 16.68
CA ASP A 210 2.75 -8.18 15.42
C ASP A 210 1.67 -8.85 14.55
N PHE A 211 1.45 -10.15 14.72
CA PHE A 211 0.43 -10.91 13.98
C PHE A 211 -0.93 -10.96 14.68
N ALA A 212 -1.09 -10.24 15.78
CA ALA A 212 -2.34 -10.20 16.52
C ALA A 212 -3.44 -9.50 15.73
N TYR A 213 -4.54 -10.20 15.48
CA TYR A 213 -5.79 -9.59 15.07
C TYR A 213 -6.65 -9.29 16.31
N LEU A 214 -6.86 -8.00 16.59
CA LEU A 214 -7.68 -7.53 17.71
C LEU A 214 -9.15 -7.47 17.29
N ASN A 215 -10.03 -7.84 18.22
CA ASN A 215 -11.47 -7.76 18.04
C ASN A 215 -12.00 -6.33 18.21
N LEU A 216 -11.37 -5.58 19.11
CA LEU A 216 -11.76 -4.22 19.48
C LEU A 216 -10.76 -3.22 18.92
N PRO A 217 -11.21 -1.99 18.57
CA PRO A 217 -10.29 -0.93 18.23
C PRO A 217 -9.34 -0.66 19.42
N PRO A 218 -8.06 -0.37 19.15
CA PRO A 218 -7.10 0.00 20.18
C PRO A 218 -7.47 1.30 20.88
#